data_AF-A0A951HS36-F1
#
_entry.id   AF-A0A951HS36-F1
#
_cell.length_a   1.000
_cell.length_b   1.000
_cell.length_c   1.000
_cell.angle_alpha   90.00
_cell.angle_beta   90.00
_cell.angle_gamma   90.00
#
_symmetry.space_group_name_H-M   'P 1'
#
loop_
_entity.id
_entity.type
_entity.pdbx_description
1 polymer ?
#
loop_
_entity_poly.entity_id
_entity_poly.type
_entity_poly.pdbx_seq_one_letter_code
_entity_poly.pdbx_strand_id
1 'polypeptide(L)'
;MDAKNTNNKADKGGKTGALTVGNQNWDFPVYDGSIGPSVIDISKLYGQSGMFTYDPGFTSTASCESKITYIDGDEGILLYRGYPIEQLAEHGDFLETCYLLLYGELPTPTQKADFDYRVSRHTMVHEQMSRFFQGFRRDAHPMAVMVGSVGALSAFYHDSTDISDPHQRMIASIRMIAKIPTLAAMAYKYSIGQPFVYPKNELDYASNFLRMCFAVPTEDYKVNKVLSRAMDRIFILHADHEQNASTSTVRLAGSSGANPFACIAAGCACLWGPAHGGANEAALNMLGEIGRPERIPEFIKRAKDKNDSFRLMGFGHRVYKNYDPRAKIMQKTCHEVLSELGIKDDPLLDVAMELEKVALHDDYFIEKKLYPNIDYYSGITLRAMGFPTTMFTVLFAVARTVGWIAQWKEMIEDPAQKIGRPRQLYTGAERRDYVPISRRKS
;
A
#
# COMPACT_ATOMS: atom_id res chain seq x y z
N MET A 1 12.94 1.12 61.66
CA MET A 1 12.59 0.12 60.64
C MET A 1 12.23 0.89 59.39
N ASP A 2 13.25 1.26 58.61
CA ASP A 2 13.10 1.97 57.34
C ASP A 2 13.91 1.21 56.30
N ALA A 3 13.24 0.33 55.55
CA ALA A 3 13.83 -0.37 54.43
C ALA A 3 13.69 0.52 53.19
N LYS A 4 14.77 1.25 52.89
CA LYS A 4 15.01 1.90 51.60
C LYS A 4 14.93 0.82 50.51
N ASN A 5 13.88 0.86 49.70
CA ASN A 5 13.78 0.09 48.48
C ASN A 5 14.65 0.79 47.43
N THR A 6 15.94 0.43 47.40
CA THR A 6 16.88 0.83 46.36
C THR A 6 16.49 0.13 45.06
N ASN A 7 15.67 0.80 44.26
CA ASN A 7 15.41 0.38 42.90
C ASN A 7 16.71 0.44 42.10
N ASN A 8 17.01 -0.69 41.48
CA ASN A 8 18.21 -0.99 40.72
C ASN A 8 18.39 0.02 39.57
N LYS A 9 19.16 1.09 39.80
CA LYS A 9 19.72 1.92 38.72
C LYS A 9 20.88 1.16 38.10
N ALA A 10 20.55 0.31 37.13
CA ALA A 10 21.50 -0.06 36.09
C ALA A 10 21.66 1.16 35.18
N ASP A 11 22.59 2.02 35.55
CA ASP A 11 23.19 3.03 34.69
C ASP A 11 23.96 2.28 33.58
N LYS A 12 23.46 2.35 32.35
CA LYS A 12 24.21 2.05 31.13
C LYS A 12 24.02 3.25 30.23
N GLY A 13 25.09 3.99 29.97
CA GLY A 13 25.09 5.28 29.26
C GLY A 13 24.56 5.20 27.83
N GLY A 14 23.24 5.17 27.69
CA GLY A 14 22.53 5.35 26.43
C GLY A 14 22.36 6.83 26.12
N LYS A 15 22.31 7.17 24.83
CA LYS A 15 22.00 8.53 24.37
C LYS A 15 20.64 8.95 24.92
N THR A 16 20.53 10.18 25.39
CA THR A 16 19.27 10.78 25.83
C THR A 16 19.00 12.10 25.12
N GLY A 17 17.73 12.43 24.93
CA GLY A 17 17.25 13.72 24.47
C GLY A 17 16.53 14.44 25.61
N ALA A 18 16.76 15.75 25.73
CA ALA A 18 16.14 16.57 26.77
C ALA A 18 14.92 17.32 26.20
N LEU A 19 13.79 17.26 26.90
CA LEU A 19 12.64 18.13 26.66
C LEU A 19 12.56 19.17 27.78
N THR A 20 12.75 20.44 27.44
CA THR A 20 12.60 21.55 28.37
C THR A 20 11.30 22.30 28.09
N VAL A 21 10.45 22.45 29.10
CA VAL A 21 9.24 23.28 29.05
C VAL A 21 9.24 24.21 30.27
N GLY A 22 9.41 25.51 30.03
CA GLY A 22 9.64 26.48 31.09
C GLY A 22 10.92 26.17 31.87
N ASN A 23 10.79 25.95 33.19
CA ASN A 23 11.91 25.63 34.08
C ASN A 23 12.01 24.13 34.40
N GLN A 24 11.22 23.28 33.76
CA GLN A 24 11.23 21.83 33.96
C GLN A 24 11.93 21.15 32.79
N ASN A 25 12.70 20.11 33.10
CA ASN A 25 13.42 19.31 32.11
C ASN A 25 13.17 17.82 32.36
N TRP A 26 12.97 17.07 31.28
CA TRP A 26 12.83 15.62 31.29
C TRP A 26 13.77 14.99 30.27
N ASP A 27 14.47 13.93 30.67
CA ASP A 27 15.33 13.17 29.77
C ASP A 27 14.59 11.93 29.26
N PHE A 28 14.63 11.75 27.95
CA PHE A 28 14.04 10.62 27.25
C PHE A 28 15.13 9.80 26.55
N PRO A 29 15.03 8.45 26.53
CA PRO A 29 15.96 7.62 25.78
C PRO A 29 15.95 7.96 24.28
N VAL A 30 17.11 7.91 23.65
CA VAL A 30 17.26 7.97 22.20
C VAL A 30 17.66 6.59 21.69
N TYR A 31 16.94 6.10 20.70
CA TYR A 31 17.21 4.83 20.04
C TYR A 31 17.71 5.06 18.62
N ASP A 32 18.76 4.34 18.25
CA ASP A 32 19.27 4.28 16.89
C ASP A 32 18.67 3.03 16.20
N GLY A 33 18.28 3.18 14.93
CA GLY A 33 17.98 2.03 14.07
C GLY A 33 19.25 1.37 13.53
N SER A 34 19.11 0.27 12.78
CA SER A 34 20.23 -0.27 11.98
C SER A 34 20.65 0.71 10.89
N ILE A 35 19.67 1.43 10.33
CA ILE A 35 19.77 2.52 9.34
C ILE A 35 18.59 3.48 9.56
N GLY A 36 18.70 4.71 9.03
CA GLY A 36 17.68 5.75 9.20
C GLY A 36 17.90 6.65 10.44
N PRO A 37 16.97 7.59 10.69
CA PRO A 37 17.10 8.57 11.77
C PRO A 37 16.92 7.94 13.16
N SER A 38 17.60 8.48 14.16
CA SER A 38 17.36 8.15 15.57
C SER A 38 15.97 8.63 16.02
N VAL A 39 15.38 7.95 17.01
CA VAL A 39 14.07 8.29 17.58
C VAL A 39 14.17 8.58 19.07
N ILE A 40 13.30 9.45 19.58
CA ILE A 40 13.18 9.77 21.00
C ILE A 40 11.99 9.00 21.59
N ASP A 41 12.21 8.18 22.62
CA ASP A 41 11.14 7.44 23.28
C ASP A 41 10.33 8.33 24.22
N ILE A 42 9.15 8.74 23.75
CA ILE A 42 8.20 9.57 24.49
C ILE A 42 7.11 8.74 25.19
N SER A 43 7.24 7.42 25.32
CA SER A 43 6.22 6.54 25.92
C SER A 43 5.87 6.90 27.37
N LYS A 44 6.83 7.49 28.10
CA LYS A 44 6.65 7.96 29.49
C LYS A 44 6.35 9.45 29.61
N LEU A 45 6.26 10.18 28.49
CA LEU A 45 6.10 11.64 28.48
C LEU A 45 4.90 12.11 29.33
N TYR A 46 3.72 11.53 29.12
CA TYR A 46 2.53 11.93 29.87
C TYR A 46 2.64 11.61 31.36
N GLY A 47 3.17 10.43 31.72
CA GLY A 47 3.34 10.03 33.11
C GLY A 47 4.36 10.90 33.87
N GLN A 48 5.32 11.50 33.16
CA GLN A 48 6.36 12.33 33.76
C GLN A 48 6.05 13.83 33.73
N SER A 49 5.37 14.31 32.69
CA SER A 49 5.19 15.75 32.43
C SER A 49 3.72 16.20 32.48
N GLY A 50 2.75 15.28 32.41
CA GLY A 50 1.33 15.60 32.25
C GLY A 50 0.95 16.10 30.84
N MET A 51 1.89 16.13 29.90
CA MET A 51 1.69 16.64 28.53
C MET A 51 1.65 15.51 27.49
N PHE A 52 1.07 15.81 26.33
CA PHE A 52 1.16 15.00 25.12
C PHE A 52 1.87 15.79 24.02
N THR A 53 2.46 15.09 23.05
CA THR A 53 2.83 15.70 21.78
C THR A 53 1.57 15.96 20.93
N TYR A 54 1.68 16.91 20.01
CA TYR A 54 0.63 17.21 19.03
C TYR A 54 1.23 17.17 17.63
N ASP A 55 0.99 16.07 16.92
CA ASP A 55 1.52 15.83 15.57
C ASP A 55 0.39 15.32 14.65
N PRO A 56 -0.56 16.19 14.25
CA PRO A 56 -1.60 15.83 13.30
C PRO A 56 -0.99 15.29 11.99
N GLY A 57 -1.30 14.05 11.66
CA GLY A 57 -0.79 13.36 10.47
C GLY A 57 0.48 12.54 10.69
N PHE A 58 0.97 12.43 11.94
CA PHE A 58 2.11 11.59 12.32
C PHE A 58 3.39 11.90 11.51
N THR A 59 3.62 13.20 11.23
CA THR A 59 4.72 13.63 10.36
C THR A 59 6.09 13.48 11.00
N SER A 60 6.14 13.43 12.33
CA SER A 60 7.36 13.33 13.14
C SER A 60 7.26 12.23 14.19
N THR A 61 6.32 11.28 14.03
CA THR A 61 6.05 10.21 14.99
C THR A 61 6.35 8.85 14.37
N ALA A 62 7.40 8.19 14.84
CA ALA A 62 7.63 6.78 14.54
C ALA A 62 6.71 5.91 15.41
N SER A 63 5.74 5.21 14.80
CA SER A 63 4.71 4.47 15.54
C SER A 63 5.09 3.02 15.89
N CYS A 64 6.15 2.47 15.29
CA CYS A 64 6.58 1.09 15.52
C CYS A 64 8.05 0.88 15.17
N GLU A 65 8.65 -0.17 15.73
CA GLU A 65 9.84 -0.80 15.17
C GLU A 65 9.42 -1.68 13.98
N SER A 66 10.21 -1.74 12.92
CA SER A 66 9.98 -2.65 11.79
C SER A 66 11.28 -3.11 11.15
N LYS A 67 11.27 -4.34 10.62
CA LYS A 67 12.39 -4.97 9.90
C LYS A 67 12.01 -5.33 8.47
N ILE A 68 10.85 -4.88 7.98
CA ILE A 68 10.27 -5.31 6.70
C ILE A 68 10.84 -4.50 5.55
N THR A 69 10.64 -3.19 5.59
CA THR A 69 10.97 -2.28 4.50
C THR A 69 11.65 -1.04 5.06
N TYR A 70 12.69 -0.58 4.38
CA TYR A 70 13.36 0.69 4.66
C TYR A 70 13.26 1.61 3.46
N ILE A 71 13.04 2.90 3.72
CA ILE A 71 13.04 3.94 2.71
C ILE A 71 13.97 5.06 3.13
N ASP A 72 14.83 5.48 2.20
CA ASP A 72 15.46 6.80 2.26
C ASP A 72 14.89 7.67 1.13
N GLY A 73 14.07 8.64 1.53
CA GLY A 73 13.42 9.54 0.58
C GLY A 73 14.39 10.52 -0.09
N ASP A 74 15.48 10.88 0.59
CA ASP A 74 16.46 11.82 0.07
C ASP A 74 17.37 11.13 -0.95
N GLU A 75 17.84 9.93 -0.62
CA GLU A 75 18.72 9.15 -1.50
C GLU A 75 17.97 8.30 -2.53
N GLY A 76 16.63 8.23 -2.46
CA GLY A 76 15.84 7.42 -3.41
C GLY A 76 16.03 5.92 -3.20
N ILE A 77 16.18 5.47 -1.94
CA ILE A 77 16.44 4.06 -1.60
C ILE A 77 15.12 3.42 -1.16
N LEU A 78 14.85 2.22 -1.68
CA LEU A 78 13.79 1.32 -1.20
C LEU A 78 14.35 -0.09 -1.04
N LEU A 79 14.34 -0.59 0.19
CA LEU A 79 14.83 -1.91 0.53
C LEU A 79 13.71 -2.78 1.08
N TYR A 80 13.53 -3.98 0.56
CA TYR A 80 12.73 -5.03 1.20
C TYR A 80 13.68 -6.02 1.88
N ARG A 81 13.60 -6.13 3.20
CA ARG A 81 14.52 -6.95 4.03
C ARG A 81 16.00 -6.69 3.72
N GLY A 82 16.35 -5.45 3.39
CA GLY A 82 17.70 -5.04 3.03
C GLY A 82 18.07 -5.20 1.55
N TYR A 83 17.24 -5.87 0.74
CA TYR A 83 17.47 -6.03 -0.71
C TYR A 83 16.90 -4.83 -1.48
N PRO A 84 17.69 -4.20 -2.37
CA PRO A 84 17.19 -3.10 -3.20
C PRO A 84 16.07 -3.53 -4.12
N ILE A 85 15.04 -2.68 -4.24
CA ILE A 85 13.83 -3.00 -5.00
C ILE A 85 14.11 -3.30 -6.48
N GLU A 86 15.08 -2.62 -7.07
CA GLU A 86 15.45 -2.81 -8.47
C GLU A 86 16.07 -4.19 -8.72
N GLN A 87 16.76 -4.77 -7.74
CA GLN A 87 17.32 -6.12 -7.85
C GLN A 87 16.22 -7.17 -7.78
N LEU A 88 15.27 -7.00 -6.84
CA LEU A 88 14.12 -7.89 -6.72
C LEU A 88 13.25 -7.86 -7.98
N ALA A 89 12.99 -6.67 -8.54
CA ALA A 89 12.17 -6.52 -9.73
C ALA A 89 12.86 -6.97 -11.04
N GLU A 90 14.20 -6.93 -11.11
CA GLU A 90 14.93 -7.41 -12.29
C GLU A 90 15.11 -8.94 -12.26
N HIS A 91 15.41 -9.51 -11.08
CA HIS A 91 15.85 -10.91 -10.97
C HIS A 91 14.83 -11.87 -10.37
N GLY A 92 14.01 -11.41 -9.43
CA GLY A 92 13.07 -12.26 -8.70
C GLY A 92 11.68 -12.34 -9.33
N ASP A 93 10.79 -13.07 -8.66
CA ASP A 93 9.34 -13.13 -8.95
C ASP A 93 8.49 -12.64 -7.76
N PHE A 94 7.19 -12.39 -7.99
CA PHE A 94 6.33 -11.86 -6.95
C PHE A 94 6.14 -12.81 -5.76
N LEU A 95 6.08 -14.13 -5.97
CA LEU A 95 5.93 -15.09 -4.87
C LEU A 95 7.21 -15.23 -4.04
N GLU A 96 8.38 -15.11 -4.67
CA GLU A 96 9.67 -15.01 -3.96
C GLU A 96 9.70 -13.75 -3.07
N THR A 97 9.25 -12.61 -3.63
CA THR A 97 9.12 -11.36 -2.87
C THR A 97 8.11 -11.50 -1.72
N CYS A 98 7.00 -12.21 -1.94
CA CYS A 98 6.03 -12.50 -0.89
C CYS A 98 6.65 -13.32 0.25
N TYR A 99 7.42 -14.36 -0.10
CA TYR A 99 8.14 -15.17 0.88
C TYR A 99 9.11 -14.31 1.68
N LEU A 100 9.94 -13.50 1.00
CA LEU A 100 10.90 -12.59 1.62
C LEU A 100 10.22 -11.66 2.65
N LEU A 101 9.12 -11.02 2.26
CA LEU A 101 8.41 -10.10 3.13
C LEU A 101 7.81 -10.80 4.35
N LEU A 102 7.28 -12.02 4.22
CA LEU A 102 6.68 -12.77 5.33
C LEU A 102 7.70 -13.41 6.28
N TYR A 103 8.80 -13.92 5.74
CA TYR A 103 9.74 -14.78 6.47
C TYR A 103 11.10 -14.14 6.76
N GLY A 104 11.41 -12.99 6.16
CA GLY A 104 12.61 -12.20 6.45
C GLY A 104 13.81 -12.51 5.57
N GLU A 105 13.83 -13.68 4.93
CA GLU A 105 14.95 -14.15 4.09
C GLU A 105 14.44 -14.66 2.74
N LEU A 106 15.31 -14.66 1.73
CA LEU A 106 15.00 -15.28 0.43
C LEU A 106 14.86 -16.80 0.58
N PRO A 107 13.90 -17.43 -0.12
CA PRO A 107 13.68 -18.88 0.00
C PRO A 107 14.80 -19.68 -0.69
N THR A 108 15.17 -20.82 -0.09
CA THR A 108 15.85 -21.89 -0.82
C THR A 108 14.93 -22.51 -1.88
N PRO A 109 15.45 -23.23 -2.90
CA PRO A 109 14.60 -23.85 -3.92
C PRO A 109 13.47 -24.73 -3.36
N THR A 110 13.74 -25.49 -2.29
CA THR A 110 12.73 -26.31 -1.62
C THR A 110 11.66 -25.48 -0.92
N GLN A 111 12.06 -24.40 -0.24
CA GLN A 111 11.12 -23.49 0.42
C GLN A 111 10.25 -22.75 -0.59
N LYS A 112 10.82 -22.33 -1.73
CA LYS A 112 10.09 -21.68 -2.82
C LYS A 112 9.05 -22.64 -3.41
N ALA A 113 9.43 -23.88 -3.69
CA ALA A 113 8.52 -24.89 -4.21
C ALA A 113 7.36 -25.20 -3.24
N ASP A 114 7.63 -25.31 -1.93
CA ASP A 114 6.58 -25.46 -0.91
C ASP A 114 5.65 -24.25 -0.87
N PHE A 115 6.21 -23.04 -0.89
CA PHE A 115 5.43 -21.81 -0.82
C PHE A 115 4.51 -21.66 -2.04
N ASP A 116 5.05 -21.83 -3.25
CA ASP A 116 4.28 -21.80 -4.50
C ASP A 116 3.18 -22.87 -4.52
N TYR A 117 3.49 -24.07 -4.03
CA TYR A 117 2.51 -25.14 -3.88
C TYR A 117 1.38 -24.73 -2.92
N ARG A 118 1.72 -24.22 -1.74
CA ARG A 118 0.71 -23.82 -0.74
C ARG A 118 -0.17 -22.69 -1.24
N VAL A 119 0.40 -21.69 -1.92
CA VAL A 119 -0.37 -20.59 -2.53
C VAL A 119 -1.29 -21.12 -3.63
N SER A 120 -0.77 -21.88 -4.60
CA SER A 120 -1.57 -22.40 -5.73
C SER A 120 -2.77 -23.25 -5.25
N ARG A 121 -2.60 -24.05 -4.21
CA ARG A 121 -3.68 -24.88 -3.62
C ARG A 121 -4.75 -24.12 -2.84
N HIS A 122 -4.59 -22.81 -2.65
CA HIS A 122 -5.57 -21.96 -1.97
C HIS A 122 -6.20 -20.88 -2.86
N THR A 123 -5.90 -20.87 -4.16
CA THR A 123 -6.36 -19.81 -5.09
C THR A 123 -7.87 -19.78 -5.31
N MET A 124 -8.52 -20.95 -5.32
CA MET A 124 -9.97 -21.05 -5.50
C MET A 124 -10.72 -20.51 -4.27
N VAL A 125 -11.71 -19.64 -4.51
CA VAL A 125 -12.60 -19.12 -3.45
C VAL A 125 -13.77 -20.08 -3.22
N HIS A 126 -14.38 -20.03 -2.03
CA HIS A 126 -15.58 -20.81 -1.75
C HIS A 126 -16.70 -20.42 -2.73
N GLU A 127 -17.42 -21.39 -3.31
CA GLU A 127 -18.41 -21.14 -4.37
C GLU A 127 -19.49 -20.12 -3.98
N GLN A 128 -19.89 -20.08 -2.71
CA GLN A 128 -20.86 -19.10 -2.22
C GLN A 128 -20.37 -17.65 -2.31
N MET A 129 -19.06 -17.41 -2.47
CA MET A 129 -18.51 -16.10 -2.78
C MET A 129 -19.03 -15.57 -4.13
N SER A 130 -19.22 -16.45 -5.12
CA SER A 130 -19.81 -16.02 -6.41
C SER A 130 -21.22 -15.42 -6.25
N ARG A 131 -22.00 -15.91 -5.28
CA ARG A 131 -23.32 -15.37 -4.93
C ARG A 131 -23.21 -14.03 -4.20
N PHE A 132 -22.19 -13.85 -3.36
CA PHE A 132 -21.93 -12.56 -2.71
C PHE A 132 -21.69 -11.45 -3.75
N PHE A 133 -20.95 -11.74 -4.82
CA PHE A 133 -20.72 -10.79 -5.92
C PHE A 133 -22.02 -10.33 -6.61
N GLN A 134 -23.04 -11.19 -6.69
CA GLN A 134 -24.33 -10.86 -7.29
C GLN A 134 -25.15 -9.85 -6.46
N GLY A 135 -24.77 -9.60 -5.20
CA GLY A 135 -25.36 -8.56 -4.37
C GLY A 135 -24.94 -7.14 -4.76
N PHE A 136 -23.84 -6.97 -5.52
CA PHE A 136 -23.42 -5.67 -6.01
C PHE A 136 -24.14 -5.30 -7.31
N ARG A 137 -24.37 -4.00 -7.53
CA ARG A 137 -24.75 -3.52 -8.87
C ARG A 137 -23.60 -3.76 -9.86
N ARG A 138 -23.92 -3.92 -11.15
CA ARG A 138 -22.91 -4.10 -12.21
C ARG A 138 -22.02 -2.88 -12.44
N ASP A 139 -22.54 -1.69 -12.15
CA ASP A 139 -21.81 -0.42 -12.23
C ASP A 139 -21.07 -0.06 -10.92
N ALA A 140 -20.97 -1.00 -9.97
CA ALA A 140 -20.19 -0.79 -8.77
C ALA A 140 -18.70 -0.67 -9.10
N HIS A 141 -18.04 0.32 -8.50
CA HIS A 141 -16.59 0.49 -8.66
C HIS A 141 -15.84 -0.76 -8.15
N PRO A 142 -14.86 -1.31 -8.90
CA PRO A 142 -14.15 -2.53 -8.52
C PRO A 142 -13.52 -2.48 -7.13
N MET A 143 -13.00 -1.33 -6.68
CA MET A 143 -12.50 -1.19 -5.29
C MET A 143 -13.61 -1.33 -4.23
N ALA A 144 -14.84 -0.88 -4.48
CA ALA A 144 -15.95 -1.08 -3.55
C ALA A 144 -16.28 -2.57 -3.41
N VAL A 145 -16.28 -3.28 -4.55
CA VAL A 145 -16.45 -4.74 -4.60
C VAL A 145 -15.31 -5.43 -3.84
N MET A 146 -14.06 -4.98 -4.01
CA MET A 146 -12.92 -5.50 -3.26
C MET A 146 -13.06 -5.31 -1.75
N VAL A 147 -13.41 -4.11 -1.28
CA VAL A 147 -13.62 -3.84 0.16
C VAL A 147 -14.67 -4.79 0.75
N GLY A 148 -15.82 -4.92 0.07
CA GLY A 148 -16.90 -5.80 0.52
C GLY A 148 -16.52 -7.29 0.49
N SER A 149 -15.94 -7.76 -0.62
CA SER A 149 -15.60 -9.17 -0.80
C SER A 149 -14.45 -9.63 0.08
N VAL A 150 -13.43 -8.79 0.30
CA VAL A 150 -12.33 -9.10 1.23
C VAL A 150 -12.82 -9.11 2.67
N GLY A 151 -13.67 -8.16 3.07
CA GLY A 151 -14.31 -8.18 4.38
C GLY A 151 -15.16 -9.44 4.58
N ALA A 152 -15.92 -9.84 3.56
CA ALA A 152 -16.75 -11.04 3.61
C ALA A 152 -15.95 -12.33 3.80
N LEU A 153 -14.66 -12.40 3.40
CA LEU A 153 -13.81 -13.57 3.63
C LEU A 153 -13.77 -13.99 5.11
N SER A 154 -13.88 -13.04 6.05
CA SER A 154 -13.89 -13.37 7.48
C SER A 154 -15.07 -14.25 7.89
N ALA A 155 -16.19 -14.19 7.17
CA ALA A 155 -17.36 -15.03 7.43
C ALA A 155 -17.22 -16.43 6.83
N PHE A 156 -16.45 -16.59 5.75
CA PHE A 156 -16.23 -17.89 5.09
C PHE A 156 -15.05 -18.67 5.68
N TYR A 157 -14.05 -17.98 6.22
CA TYR A 157 -12.79 -18.56 6.69
C TYR A 157 -12.57 -18.33 8.19
N HIS A 158 -13.64 -18.52 8.98
CA HIS A 158 -13.65 -18.37 10.44
C HIS A 158 -12.82 -19.42 11.19
N ASP A 159 -12.32 -20.44 10.48
CA ASP A 159 -11.37 -21.45 10.95
C ASP A 159 -9.92 -20.91 11.06
N SER A 160 -9.68 -19.68 10.64
CA SER A 160 -8.35 -19.04 10.61
C SER A 160 -8.36 -17.60 11.13
N THR A 161 -9.21 -17.30 12.11
CA THR A 161 -9.39 -15.93 12.64
C THR A 161 -8.82 -15.73 14.04
N ASP A 162 -8.36 -16.79 14.73
CA ASP A 162 -7.64 -16.63 15.99
C ASP A 162 -6.23 -16.12 15.71
N ILE A 163 -6.00 -14.85 16.05
CA ILE A 163 -4.73 -14.18 15.83
C ILE A 163 -3.65 -14.61 16.83
N SER A 164 -4.02 -15.27 17.93
CA SER A 164 -3.05 -15.76 18.93
C SER A 164 -2.36 -17.06 18.48
N ASP A 165 -3.05 -17.86 17.67
CA ASP A 165 -2.54 -19.12 17.10
C ASP A 165 -1.62 -18.88 15.89
N PRO A 166 -0.31 -19.19 15.97
CA PRO A 166 0.63 -19.01 14.87
C PRO A 166 0.26 -19.78 13.60
N HIS A 167 -0.37 -20.96 13.73
CA HIS A 167 -0.78 -21.75 12.59
C HIS A 167 -1.94 -21.09 11.85
N GLN A 168 -2.94 -20.58 12.57
CA GLN A 168 -4.05 -19.85 11.95
C GLN A 168 -3.57 -18.55 11.29
N ARG A 169 -2.65 -17.79 11.91
CA ARG A 169 -2.03 -16.63 11.27
C ARG A 169 -1.36 -17.00 9.94
N MET A 170 -0.62 -18.10 9.92
CA MET A 170 0.02 -18.60 8.70
C MET A 170 -1.01 -19.02 7.65
N ILE A 171 -2.08 -19.75 8.02
CA ILE A 171 -3.16 -20.13 7.08
C ILE A 171 -3.81 -18.89 6.48
N ALA A 172 -4.19 -17.91 7.31
CA ALA A 172 -4.82 -16.68 6.86
C ALA A 172 -3.91 -15.91 5.89
N SER A 173 -2.61 -15.82 6.20
CA SER A 173 -1.61 -15.17 5.35
C SER A 173 -1.55 -15.79 3.94
N ILE A 174 -1.43 -17.12 3.86
CA ILE A 174 -1.41 -17.84 2.57
C ILE A 174 -2.74 -17.66 1.82
N ARG A 175 -3.88 -17.77 2.52
CA ARG A 175 -5.21 -17.61 1.91
C ARG A 175 -5.39 -16.23 1.31
N MET A 176 -4.92 -15.18 1.96
CA MET A 176 -5.03 -13.82 1.44
C MET A 176 -4.18 -13.64 0.17
N ILE A 177 -2.90 -14.05 0.19
CA ILE A 177 -2.04 -13.98 -1.00
C ILE A 177 -2.64 -14.77 -2.18
N ALA A 178 -3.22 -15.94 -1.89
CA ALA A 178 -3.79 -16.82 -2.91
C ALA A 178 -5.15 -16.34 -3.46
N LYS A 179 -6.03 -15.78 -2.63
CA LYS A 179 -7.44 -15.52 -3.00
C LYS A 179 -7.70 -14.10 -3.47
N ILE A 180 -6.94 -13.11 -3.01
CA ILE A 180 -7.07 -11.72 -3.44
C ILE A 180 -6.97 -11.56 -4.97
N PRO A 181 -6.04 -12.20 -5.72
CA PRO A 181 -6.02 -12.10 -7.18
C PRO A 181 -7.28 -12.69 -7.82
N THR A 182 -7.82 -13.79 -7.27
CA THR A 182 -9.09 -14.38 -7.73
C THR A 182 -10.25 -13.42 -7.52
N LEU A 183 -10.36 -12.78 -6.35
CA LEU A 183 -11.40 -11.78 -6.08
C LEU A 183 -11.28 -10.55 -6.98
N ALA A 184 -10.06 -10.08 -7.23
CA ALA A 184 -9.80 -8.95 -8.14
C ALA A 184 -10.20 -9.27 -9.59
N ALA A 185 -9.84 -10.46 -10.09
CA ALA A 185 -10.24 -10.89 -11.42
C ALA A 185 -11.77 -11.08 -11.51
N MET A 186 -12.41 -11.62 -10.46
CA MET A 186 -13.87 -11.68 -10.37
C MET A 186 -14.50 -10.28 -10.39
N ALA A 187 -13.93 -9.29 -9.69
CA ALA A 187 -14.43 -7.92 -9.69
C ALA A 187 -14.37 -7.30 -11.10
N TYR A 188 -13.27 -7.54 -11.83
CA TYR A 188 -13.15 -7.14 -13.23
C TYR A 188 -14.17 -7.83 -14.13
N LYS A 189 -14.26 -9.17 -14.10
CA LYS A 189 -15.24 -9.93 -14.89
C LYS A 189 -16.67 -9.52 -14.58
N TYR A 190 -16.96 -9.23 -13.31
CA TYR A 190 -18.28 -8.79 -12.87
C TYR A 190 -18.66 -7.44 -13.48
N SER A 191 -17.75 -6.47 -13.50
CA SER A 191 -18.04 -5.12 -14.02
C SER A 191 -18.29 -5.11 -15.54
N ILE A 192 -17.63 -6.00 -16.29
CA ILE A 192 -17.81 -6.11 -17.75
C ILE A 192 -18.84 -7.16 -18.18
N GLY A 193 -19.54 -7.80 -17.24
CA GLY A 193 -20.60 -8.76 -17.55
C GLY A 193 -20.15 -10.11 -18.09
N GLN A 194 -18.87 -10.47 -17.91
CA GLN A 194 -18.31 -11.75 -18.37
C GLN A 194 -18.35 -12.82 -17.26
N PRO A 195 -18.31 -14.13 -17.61
CA PRO A 195 -18.25 -15.19 -16.61
C PRO A 195 -16.93 -15.17 -15.84
N PHE A 196 -16.97 -15.61 -14.59
CA PHE A 196 -15.77 -15.79 -13.78
C PHE A 196 -14.89 -16.91 -14.35
N VAL A 197 -13.58 -16.70 -14.30
CA VAL A 197 -12.58 -17.65 -14.78
C VAL A 197 -11.84 -18.21 -13.58
N TYR A 198 -11.86 -19.54 -13.43
CA TYR A 198 -11.16 -20.21 -12.34
C TYR A 198 -9.63 -20.15 -12.50
N PRO A 199 -8.88 -20.16 -11.38
CA PRO A 199 -7.42 -20.24 -11.40
C PRO A 199 -6.94 -21.58 -11.99
N LYS A 200 -5.74 -21.57 -12.57
CA LYS A 200 -5.02 -22.76 -13.05
C LYS A 200 -3.71 -22.95 -12.30
N ASN A 201 -3.51 -24.14 -11.75
CA ASN A 201 -2.31 -24.46 -10.96
C ASN A 201 -1.04 -24.59 -11.81
N GLU A 202 -1.16 -24.83 -13.11
CA GLU A 202 0.00 -24.91 -14.02
C GLU A 202 0.61 -23.54 -14.37
N LEU A 203 -0.08 -22.44 -14.05
CA LEU A 203 0.37 -21.09 -14.36
C LEU A 203 1.00 -20.44 -13.12
N ASP A 204 2.04 -19.63 -13.34
CA ASP A 204 2.59 -18.76 -12.30
C ASP A 204 1.58 -17.67 -11.88
N TYR A 205 1.90 -16.93 -10.82
CA TYR A 205 0.98 -15.98 -10.19
C TYR A 205 0.46 -14.91 -11.16
N ALA A 206 1.37 -14.27 -11.92
CA ALA A 206 1.04 -13.19 -12.84
C ALA A 206 0.32 -13.71 -14.09
N SER A 207 0.80 -14.81 -14.67
CA SER A 207 0.19 -15.49 -15.82
C SER A 207 -1.24 -15.95 -15.50
N ASN A 208 -1.44 -16.53 -14.31
CA ASN A 208 -2.75 -16.98 -13.86
C ASN A 208 -3.69 -15.79 -13.65
N PHE A 209 -3.20 -14.70 -13.04
CA PHE A 209 -4.00 -13.49 -12.85
C PHE A 209 -4.46 -12.87 -14.18
N LEU A 210 -3.55 -12.70 -15.15
CA LEU A 210 -3.90 -12.20 -16.49
C LEU A 210 -4.93 -13.10 -17.17
N ARG A 211 -4.76 -14.43 -17.07
CA ARG A 211 -5.76 -15.37 -17.60
C ARG A 211 -7.12 -15.19 -16.93
N MET A 212 -7.18 -15.09 -15.60
CA MET A 212 -8.45 -14.92 -14.90
C MET A 212 -9.15 -13.61 -15.30
N CYS A 213 -8.39 -12.56 -15.59
CA CYS A 213 -8.93 -11.29 -16.07
C CYS A 213 -9.41 -11.37 -17.52
N PHE A 214 -8.63 -11.94 -18.44
CA PHE A 214 -8.84 -11.74 -19.88
C PHE A 214 -9.37 -12.96 -20.65
N ALA A 215 -9.24 -14.18 -20.11
CA ALA A 215 -9.75 -15.37 -20.80
C ALA A 215 -11.28 -15.37 -20.91
N VAL A 216 -11.79 -15.92 -21.99
CA VAL A 216 -13.23 -16.15 -22.21
C VAL A 216 -13.46 -17.62 -22.62
N PRO A 217 -14.68 -18.18 -22.45
CA PRO A 217 -14.93 -19.58 -22.82
C PRO A 217 -14.90 -19.86 -24.32
N THR A 218 -14.94 -18.81 -25.16
CA THR A 218 -15.08 -18.94 -26.62
C THR A 218 -13.77 -19.17 -27.36
N GLU A 219 -12.62 -19.04 -26.70
CA GLU A 219 -11.30 -19.27 -27.29
C GLU A 219 -10.23 -19.57 -26.23
N ASP A 220 -9.13 -20.18 -26.66
CA ASP A 220 -7.99 -20.44 -25.78
C ASP A 220 -7.18 -19.17 -25.52
N TYR A 221 -7.11 -18.77 -24.25
CA TYR A 221 -6.26 -17.66 -23.83
C TYR A 221 -4.78 -18.08 -23.80
N LYS A 222 -3.97 -17.42 -24.63
CA LYS A 222 -2.51 -17.59 -24.66
C LYS A 222 -1.85 -16.47 -23.88
N VAL A 223 -1.11 -16.84 -22.82
CA VAL A 223 -0.38 -15.88 -22.01
C VAL A 223 0.80 -15.31 -22.83
N ASN A 224 0.85 -13.99 -22.97
CA ASN A 224 2.02 -13.30 -23.50
C ASN A 224 3.08 -13.15 -22.39
N LYS A 225 4.29 -13.65 -22.63
CA LYS A 225 5.38 -13.66 -21.65
C LYS A 225 5.84 -12.26 -21.23
N VAL A 226 5.84 -11.29 -22.16
CA VAL A 226 6.21 -9.90 -21.85
C VAL A 226 5.16 -9.27 -20.93
N LEU A 227 3.88 -9.48 -21.23
CA LEU A 227 2.78 -8.96 -20.40
C LEU A 227 2.75 -9.62 -19.01
N SER A 228 3.01 -10.93 -18.94
CA SER A 228 3.12 -11.63 -17.66
C SER A 228 4.29 -11.12 -16.82
N ARG A 229 5.47 -10.93 -17.42
CA ARG A 229 6.62 -10.35 -16.72
C ARG A 229 6.36 -8.91 -16.28
N ALA A 230 5.67 -8.11 -17.10
CA ALA A 230 5.28 -6.76 -16.73
C ALA A 230 4.33 -6.74 -15.53
N MET A 231 3.34 -7.62 -15.49
CA MET A 231 2.42 -7.76 -14.35
C MET A 231 3.16 -8.21 -13.08
N ASP A 232 4.07 -9.17 -13.20
CA ASP A 232 4.88 -9.65 -12.08
C ASP A 232 5.74 -8.53 -11.48
N ARG A 233 6.41 -7.72 -12.33
CA ARG A 233 7.14 -6.52 -11.89
C ARG A 233 6.23 -5.49 -11.23
N ILE A 234 5.04 -5.23 -11.80
CA ILE A 234 4.05 -4.33 -11.17
C ILE A 234 3.72 -4.81 -9.76
N PHE A 235 3.50 -6.12 -9.57
CA PHE A 235 3.23 -6.67 -8.25
C PHE A 235 4.42 -6.52 -7.29
N ILE A 236 5.65 -6.81 -7.72
CA ILE A 236 6.85 -6.63 -6.89
C ILE A 236 7.00 -5.18 -6.44
N LEU A 237 6.91 -4.21 -7.37
CA LEU A 237 7.14 -2.79 -7.10
C LEU A 237 6.08 -2.15 -6.19
N HIS A 238 4.94 -2.81 -6.01
CA HIS A 238 3.85 -2.36 -5.16
C HIS A 238 3.67 -3.22 -3.89
N ALA A 239 4.50 -4.24 -3.68
CA ALA A 239 4.32 -5.26 -2.64
C ALA A 239 4.28 -4.68 -1.22
N ASP A 240 5.19 -3.76 -0.88
CA ASP A 240 5.19 -3.01 0.38
C ASP A 240 5.73 -1.58 0.20
N HIS A 241 5.40 -0.68 1.13
CA HIS A 241 5.96 0.67 1.12
C HIS A 241 5.94 1.29 2.52
N GLU A 242 6.47 0.53 3.49
CA GLU A 242 6.67 0.96 4.88
C GLU A 242 5.36 1.47 5.54
N GLN A 243 5.41 2.44 6.46
CA GLN A 243 4.27 2.89 7.28
C GLN A 243 3.39 3.93 6.56
N ASN A 244 3.01 3.65 5.31
CA ASN A 244 2.02 4.46 4.59
C ASN A 244 0.61 4.31 5.19
N ALA A 245 -0.31 5.22 4.84
CA ALA A 245 -1.65 5.31 5.42
C ALA A 245 -2.42 3.98 5.46
N SER A 246 -2.37 3.18 4.38
CA SER A 246 -3.05 1.88 4.34
C SER A 246 -2.39 0.84 5.26
N THR A 247 -1.07 0.80 5.32
CA THR A 247 -0.33 -0.06 6.24
C THR A 247 -0.59 0.32 7.69
N SER A 248 -0.56 1.62 8.01
CA SER A 248 -0.91 2.14 9.34
C SER A 248 -2.35 1.81 9.72
N THR A 249 -3.29 1.85 8.77
CA THR A 249 -4.68 1.43 8.98
C THR A 249 -4.78 -0.05 9.32
N VAL A 250 -4.08 -0.91 8.58
CA VAL A 250 -4.02 -2.36 8.84
C VAL A 250 -3.44 -2.63 10.23
N ARG A 251 -2.32 -1.99 10.60
CA ARG A 251 -1.71 -2.12 11.93
C ARG A 251 -2.65 -1.62 13.03
N LEU A 252 -3.28 -0.46 12.85
CA LEU A 252 -4.19 0.12 13.86
C LEU A 252 -5.44 -0.76 14.06
N ALA A 253 -6.07 -1.22 12.98
CA ALA A 253 -7.20 -2.14 13.05
C ALA A 253 -6.79 -3.48 13.69
N GLY A 254 -5.65 -4.04 13.29
CA GLY A 254 -5.13 -5.28 13.87
C GLY A 254 -4.82 -5.15 15.37
N SER A 255 -4.36 -3.97 15.81
CA SER A 255 -3.98 -3.75 17.22
C SER A 255 -5.13 -3.90 18.21
N SER A 256 -6.40 -3.81 17.75
CA SER A 256 -7.57 -4.09 18.58
C SER A 256 -7.95 -5.57 18.65
N GLY A 257 -7.19 -6.45 17.99
CA GLY A 257 -7.47 -7.87 17.87
C GLY A 257 -8.42 -8.24 16.73
N ALA A 258 -8.65 -7.35 15.76
CA ALA A 258 -9.51 -7.66 14.62
C ALA A 258 -8.93 -8.80 13.76
N ASN A 259 -9.81 -9.61 13.17
CA ASN A 259 -9.39 -10.71 12.30
C ASN A 259 -8.60 -10.19 11.07
N PRO A 260 -7.65 -10.97 10.52
CA PRO A 260 -6.76 -10.51 9.47
C PRO A 260 -7.50 -10.07 8.19
N PHE A 261 -8.56 -10.78 7.79
CA PHE A 261 -9.33 -10.41 6.58
C PHE A 261 -9.99 -9.03 6.72
N ALA A 262 -10.57 -8.73 7.88
CA ALA A 262 -11.13 -7.41 8.17
C ALA A 262 -10.05 -6.31 8.21
N CYS A 263 -8.86 -6.62 8.73
CA CYS A 263 -7.73 -5.69 8.70
C CYS A 263 -7.32 -5.36 7.26
N ILE A 264 -7.20 -6.37 6.39
CA ILE A 264 -6.88 -6.15 4.96
C ILE A 264 -8.00 -5.40 4.25
N ALA A 265 -9.27 -5.66 4.56
CA ALA A 265 -10.39 -4.88 4.02
C ALA A 265 -10.30 -3.39 4.40
N ALA A 266 -9.89 -3.07 5.64
CA ALA A 266 -9.61 -1.70 6.06
C ALA A 266 -8.42 -1.09 5.29
N GLY A 267 -7.38 -1.88 5.03
CA GLY A 267 -6.28 -1.51 4.14
C GLY A 267 -6.75 -1.16 2.73
N CYS A 268 -7.59 -2.00 2.11
CA CYS A 268 -8.22 -1.74 0.81
C CYS A 268 -9.03 -0.43 0.82
N ALA A 269 -9.84 -0.22 1.85
CA ALA A 269 -10.66 0.99 1.97
C ALA A 269 -9.80 2.26 2.09
N CYS A 270 -8.72 2.21 2.87
CA CYS A 270 -7.77 3.31 2.99
C CYS A 270 -7.00 3.54 1.67
N LEU A 271 -6.56 2.48 1.00
CA LEU A 271 -5.86 2.56 -0.29
C LEU A 271 -6.73 3.17 -1.39
N TRP A 272 -8.05 2.96 -1.35
CA TRP A 272 -8.97 3.54 -2.33
C TRP A 272 -9.08 5.07 -2.23
N GLY A 273 -8.65 5.68 -1.12
CA GLY A 273 -8.62 7.14 -0.99
C GLY A 273 -7.82 7.79 -2.13
N PRO A 274 -8.32 8.88 -2.76
CA PRO A 274 -7.68 9.49 -3.92
C PRO A 274 -6.29 10.06 -3.63
N ALA A 275 -6.04 10.46 -2.37
CA ALA A 275 -4.73 10.94 -1.90
C ALA A 275 -3.74 9.81 -1.56
N HIS A 276 -4.12 8.55 -1.78
CA HIS A 276 -3.28 7.38 -1.53
C HIS A 276 -3.18 6.53 -2.81
N GLY A 277 -3.90 5.41 -2.92
CA GLY A 277 -3.80 4.49 -4.07
C GLY A 277 -4.64 4.85 -5.29
N GLY A 278 -5.45 5.92 -5.23
CA GLY A 278 -6.21 6.44 -6.38
C GLY A 278 -5.40 7.35 -7.31
N ALA A 279 -4.12 7.59 -7.02
CA ALA A 279 -3.27 8.51 -7.78
C ALA A 279 -3.00 8.03 -9.22
N ASN A 280 -2.89 6.72 -9.45
CA ASN A 280 -2.68 6.12 -10.76
C ASN A 280 -3.88 6.31 -11.72
N GLU A 281 -5.10 6.10 -11.22
CA GLU A 281 -6.33 6.41 -11.95
C GLU A 281 -6.42 7.90 -12.26
N ALA A 282 -6.11 8.76 -11.28
CA ALA A 282 -6.11 10.21 -11.47
C ALA A 282 -5.07 10.69 -12.48
N ALA A 283 -3.89 10.05 -12.55
CA ALA A 283 -2.86 10.35 -13.55
C ALA A 283 -3.35 10.06 -14.98
N LEU A 284 -4.01 8.93 -15.22
CA LEU A 284 -4.56 8.66 -16.56
C LEU A 284 -5.78 9.51 -16.88
N ASN A 285 -6.64 9.81 -15.91
CA ASN A 285 -7.75 10.72 -16.12
C ASN A 285 -7.24 12.13 -16.49
N MET A 286 -6.17 12.59 -15.86
CA MET A 286 -5.49 13.84 -16.22
C MET A 286 -4.93 13.79 -17.65
N LEU A 287 -4.25 12.71 -18.04
CA LEU A 287 -3.73 12.54 -19.40
C LEU A 287 -4.87 12.54 -20.43
N GLY A 288 -6.01 11.91 -20.10
CA GLY A 288 -7.23 11.97 -20.90
C GLY A 288 -7.84 13.38 -20.98
N GLU A 289 -7.83 14.14 -19.88
CA GLU A 289 -8.29 15.54 -19.84
C GLU A 289 -7.43 16.45 -20.72
N ILE A 290 -6.11 16.24 -20.75
CA ILE A 290 -5.17 16.92 -21.65
C ILE A 290 -5.51 16.55 -23.10
N GLY A 291 -5.65 15.26 -23.38
CA GLY A 291 -6.15 14.70 -24.64
C GLY A 291 -5.17 14.74 -25.81
N ARG A 292 -4.41 15.83 -25.98
CA ARG A 292 -3.41 15.97 -27.06
C ARG A 292 -2.17 16.78 -26.64
N PRO A 293 -0.97 16.51 -27.19
CA PRO A 293 0.27 17.15 -26.75
C PRO A 293 0.25 18.68 -26.82
N GLU A 294 -0.47 19.27 -27.77
CA GLU A 294 -0.53 20.73 -27.95
C GLU A 294 -1.21 21.45 -26.77
N ARG A 295 -1.96 20.73 -25.93
CA ARG A 295 -2.58 21.26 -24.73
C ARG A 295 -1.68 21.19 -23.50
N ILE A 296 -0.54 20.49 -23.54
CA ILE A 296 0.38 20.39 -22.39
C ILE A 296 0.76 21.78 -21.84
N PRO A 297 1.10 22.81 -22.65
CA PRO A 297 1.41 24.14 -22.13
C PRO A 297 0.28 24.77 -21.31
N GLU A 298 -0.98 24.52 -21.67
CA GLU A 298 -2.18 24.97 -20.93
C GLU A 298 -2.20 24.38 -19.52
N PHE A 299 -2.01 23.05 -19.41
CA PHE A 299 -2.07 22.33 -18.15
C PHE A 299 -0.86 22.57 -17.27
N ILE A 300 0.32 22.76 -17.87
CA ILE A 300 1.52 23.20 -17.16
C ILE A 300 1.29 24.57 -16.51
N LYS A 301 0.65 25.50 -17.22
CA LYS A 301 0.28 26.81 -16.65
C LYS A 301 -0.71 26.67 -15.49
N ARG A 302 -1.74 25.82 -15.64
CA ARG A 302 -2.72 25.51 -14.57
C ARG A 302 -2.05 24.93 -13.33
N ALA A 303 -1.12 23.98 -13.50
CA ALA A 303 -0.41 23.34 -12.39
C ALA A 303 0.50 24.31 -11.60
N LYS A 304 0.95 25.40 -12.22
CA LYS A 304 1.75 26.47 -11.59
C LYS A 304 0.92 27.55 -10.93
N ASP A 305 -0.36 27.68 -11.27
CA ASP A 305 -1.24 28.69 -10.71
C ASP A 305 -1.66 28.30 -9.29
N LYS A 306 -1.29 29.14 -8.31
CA LYS A 306 -1.65 28.94 -6.89
C LYS A 306 -3.16 29.03 -6.63
N ASN A 307 -3.90 29.68 -7.53
CA ASN A 307 -5.35 29.84 -7.44
C ASN A 307 -6.12 28.76 -8.21
N ASP A 308 -5.44 27.93 -9.01
CA ASP A 308 -6.04 26.75 -9.63
C ASP A 308 -5.85 25.53 -8.71
N SER A 309 -6.91 24.74 -8.56
CA SER A 309 -6.88 23.48 -7.82
C SER A 309 -6.19 22.35 -8.60
N PHE A 310 -5.96 22.51 -9.90
CA PHE A 310 -5.34 21.51 -10.76
C PHE A 310 -3.92 21.15 -10.30
N ARG A 311 -3.62 19.86 -10.28
CA ARG A 311 -2.30 19.33 -9.93
C ARG A 311 -1.89 18.27 -10.94
N LEU A 312 -0.59 18.17 -11.18
CA LEU A 312 -0.02 17.18 -12.08
C LEU A 312 0.02 15.81 -11.37
N MET A 313 -0.99 14.98 -11.62
CA MET A 313 -1.13 13.67 -11.00
C MET A 313 -0.09 12.69 -11.55
N GLY A 314 0.52 11.88 -10.68
CA GLY A 314 1.65 11.00 -11.04
C GLY A 314 3.03 11.70 -11.01
N PHE A 315 3.10 12.95 -10.53
CA PHE A 315 4.35 13.69 -10.37
C PHE A 315 4.60 14.09 -8.92
N GLY A 316 5.86 14.00 -8.50
CA GLY A 316 6.29 14.17 -7.12
C GLY A 316 5.96 12.97 -6.25
N HIS A 317 6.50 12.97 -5.04
CA HIS A 317 6.28 11.89 -4.07
C HIS A 317 6.39 12.41 -2.64
N ARG A 318 5.58 11.87 -1.72
CA ARG A 318 5.57 12.33 -0.30
C ARG A 318 6.87 12.03 0.43
N VAL A 319 7.48 10.89 0.10
CA VAL A 319 8.72 10.37 0.68
C VAL A 319 9.94 10.69 -0.18
N TYR A 320 10.01 10.17 -1.43
CA TYR A 320 11.10 10.46 -2.35
C TYR A 320 11.16 11.93 -2.78
N LYS A 321 12.26 12.60 -2.47
CA LYS A 321 12.48 14.00 -2.87
C LYS A 321 13.11 14.10 -4.24
N ASN A 322 14.07 13.26 -4.59
CA ASN A 322 14.85 13.44 -5.83
C ASN A 322 14.41 12.50 -6.95
N TYR A 323 14.06 11.26 -6.63
CA TYR A 323 13.68 10.26 -7.61
C TYR A 323 12.98 9.06 -6.94
N ASP A 324 11.99 8.47 -7.60
CA ASP A 324 11.37 7.22 -7.15
C ASP A 324 12.13 6.01 -7.75
N PRO A 325 12.85 5.20 -6.96
CA PRO A 325 13.65 4.09 -7.48
C PRO A 325 12.84 3.08 -8.30
N ARG A 326 11.55 2.96 -8.01
CA ARG A 326 10.64 2.03 -8.69
C ARG A 326 10.27 2.51 -10.09
N ALA A 327 10.24 3.82 -10.31
CA ALA A 327 9.85 4.42 -11.59
C ALA A 327 10.80 3.98 -12.72
N LYS A 328 12.08 3.73 -12.44
CA LYS A 328 13.08 3.31 -13.45
C LYS A 328 12.70 2.00 -14.12
N ILE A 329 12.44 1.01 -13.27
CA ILE A 329 12.08 -0.34 -13.71
C ILE A 329 10.71 -0.31 -14.37
N MET A 330 9.80 0.52 -13.86
CA MET A 330 8.47 0.65 -14.43
C MET A 330 8.50 1.32 -15.81
N GLN A 331 9.34 2.34 -16.02
CA GLN A 331 9.56 2.96 -17.33
C GLN A 331 10.11 1.96 -18.35
N LYS A 332 11.17 1.21 -17.99
CA LYS A 332 11.71 0.14 -18.85
C LYS A 332 10.64 -0.88 -19.23
N THR A 333 9.87 -1.33 -18.26
CA THR A 333 8.77 -2.29 -18.46
C THR A 333 7.66 -1.71 -19.34
N CYS A 334 7.35 -0.43 -19.19
CA CYS A 334 6.37 0.27 -20.02
C CYS A 334 6.79 0.21 -21.50
N HIS A 335 8.05 0.53 -21.81
CA HIS A 335 8.57 0.45 -23.17
C HIS A 335 8.57 -0.98 -23.73
N GLU A 336 8.92 -1.99 -22.92
CA GLU A 336 8.86 -3.40 -23.32
C GLU A 336 7.42 -3.80 -23.72
N VAL A 337 6.41 -3.43 -22.92
CA VAL A 337 5.00 -3.73 -23.19
C VAL A 337 4.49 -3.02 -24.44
N LEU A 338 4.77 -1.72 -24.59
CA LEU A 338 4.32 -0.94 -25.74
C LEU A 338 4.93 -1.46 -27.04
N SER A 339 6.22 -1.83 -27.00
CA SER A 339 6.91 -2.43 -28.14
C SER A 339 6.34 -3.80 -28.51
N GLU A 340 6.08 -4.67 -27.53
CA GLU A 340 5.51 -6.01 -27.76
C GLU A 340 4.11 -5.93 -28.39
N LEU A 341 3.29 -4.99 -27.92
CA LEU A 341 1.93 -4.80 -28.44
C LEU A 341 1.89 -4.05 -29.78
N GLY A 342 3.03 -3.54 -30.25
CA GLY A 342 3.11 -2.75 -31.47
C GLY A 342 2.33 -1.43 -31.40
N ILE A 343 2.10 -0.90 -30.20
CA ILE A 343 1.36 0.34 -29.99
C ILE A 343 2.27 1.50 -30.38
N LYS A 344 1.98 2.11 -31.53
CA LYS A 344 2.70 3.29 -32.05
C LYS A 344 1.84 4.54 -32.13
N ASP A 345 0.51 4.38 -32.17
CA ASP A 345 -0.46 5.44 -32.39
C ASP A 345 -1.48 5.51 -31.24
N ASP A 346 -1.01 5.69 -29.99
CA ASP A 346 -1.88 5.93 -28.84
C ASP A 346 -1.77 7.41 -28.42
N PRO A 347 -2.77 8.26 -28.73
CA PRO A 347 -2.72 9.69 -28.44
C PRO A 347 -2.45 10.01 -26.96
N LEU A 348 -2.90 9.15 -26.04
CA LEU A 348 -2.70 9.36 -24.61
C LEU A 348 -1.27 8.99 -24.20
N LEU A 349 -0.63 8.05 -24.87
CA LEU A 349 0.80 7.76 -24.71
C LEU A 349 1.65 8.92 -25.25
N ASP A 350 1.28 9.51 -26.40
CA ASP A 350 1.99 10.68 -26.94
C ASP A 350 1.92 11.86 -25.97
N VAL A 351 0.74 12.11 -25.41
CA VAL A 351 0.56 13.08 -24.32
C VAL A 351 1.46 12.73 -23.14
N ALA A 352 1.51 11.46 -22.74
CA ALA A 352 2.29 11.05 -21.60
C ALA A 352 3.80 11.24 -21.81
N MET A 353 4.33 10.86 -22.96
CA MET A 353 5.76 11.01 -23.26
C MET A 353 6.15 12.50 -23.37
N GLU A 354 5.33 13.31 -24.03
CA GLU A 354 5.62 14.74 -24.16
C GLU A 354 5.45 15.46 -22.81
N LEU A 355 4.46 15.07 -22.00
CA LEU A 355 4.26 15.66 -20.67
C LEU A 355 5.43 15.35 -19.73
N GLU A 356 5.92 14.10 -19.75
CA GLU A 356 7.12 13.70 -19.03
C GLU A 356 8.29 14.61 -19.42
N LYS A 357 8.55 14.70 -20.73
CA LYS A 357 9.66 15.50 -21.27
C LYS A 357 9.55 16.97 -20.87
N VAL A 358 8.36 17.58 -21.00
CA VAL A 358 8.14 18.98 -20.62
C VAL A 358 8.35 19.18 -19.12
N ALA A 359 7.78 18.33 -18.28
CA ALA A 359 7.92 18.43 -16.82
C ALA A 359 9.38 18.27 -16.36
N LEU A 360 10.18 17.40 -17.00
CA LEU A 360 11.58 17.20 -16.65
C LEU A 360 12.50 18.37 -17.04
N HIS A 361 12.06 19.26 -17.94
CA HIS A 361 12.84 20.42 -18.42
C HIS A 361 12.28 21.76 -17.95
N ASP A 362 11.22 21.76 -17.14
CA ASP A 362 10.57 22.97 -16.66
C ASP A 362 11.08 23.36 -15.26
N ASP A 363 11.64 24.57 -15.15
CA ASP A 363 12.27 25.08 -13.91
C ASP A 363 11.38 24.94 -12.67
N TYR A 364 10.07 25.13 -12.81
CA TYR A 364 9.14 25.01 -11.68
C TYR A 364 9.09 23.58 -11.15
N PHE A 365 9.04 22.60 -12.04
CA PHE A 365 8.94 21.19 -11.66
C PHE A 365 10.27 20.68 -11.13
N ILE A 366 11.40 21.14 -11.69
CA ILE A 366 12.75 20.86 -11.18
C ILE A 366 12.91 21.43 -9.77
N GLU A 367 12.59 22.71 -9.55
CA GLU A 367 12.70 23.37 -8.25
C GLU A 367 11.80 22.72 -7.19
N LYS A 368 10.57 22.35 -7.58
CA LYS A 368 9.60 21.66 -6.71
C LYS A 368 9.83 20.15 -6.61
N LYS A 369 10.82 19.62 -7.33
CA LYS A 369 11.15 18.19 -7.41
C LYS A 369 9.97 17.29 -7.78
N LEU A 370 9.18 17.74 -8.75
CA LEU A 370 7.99 17.07 -9.25
C LEU A 370 8.36 16.16 -10.42
N TYR A 371 8.98 15.02 -10.13
CA TYR A 371 9.36 14.01 -11.11
C TYR A 371 8.26 12.96 -11.30
N PRO A 372 8.13 12.34 -12.49
CA PRO A 372 7.22 11.21 -12.68
C PRO A 372 7.52 10.09 -11.68
N ASN A 373 6.49 9.61 -11.00
CA ASN A 373 6.60 8.52 -10.03
C ASN A 373 6.11 7.19 -10.64
N ILE A 374 6.13 6.11 -9.85
CA ILE A 374 5.67 4.79 -10.33
C ILE A 374 4.21 4.78 -10.84
N ASP A 375 3.32 5.59 -10.27
CA ASP A 375 1.90 5.60 -10.63
C ASP A 375 1.69 6.07 -12.07
N TYR A 376 2.58 6.93 -12.56
CA TYR A 376 2.58 7.41 -13.94
C TYR A 376 2.82 6.26 -14.94
N TYR A 377 3.96 5.58 -14.82
CA TYR A 377 4.34 4.50 -15.74
C TYR A 377 3.48 3.25 -15.58
N SER A 378 3.07 2.93 -14.35
CA SER A 378 2.19 1.79 -14.11
C SER A 378 0.82 2.00 -14.72
N GLY A 379 0.24 3.21 -14.63
CA GLY A 379 -1.02 3.55 -15.27
C GLY A 379 -0.98 3.35 -16.78
N ILE A 380 0.05 3.88 -17.46
CA ILE A 380 0.23 3.72 -18.91
C ILE A 380 0.36 2.25 -19.28
N THR A 381 1.20 1.51 -18.55
CA THR A 381 1.45 0.07 -18.79
C THR A 381 0.16 -0.75 -18.64
N LEU A 382 -0.60 -0.53 -17.56
CA LEU A 382 -1.84 -1.25 -17.29
C LEU A 382 -2.92 -0.98 -18.34
N ARG A 383 -3.04 0.27 -18.81
CA ARG A 383 -3.94 0.62 -19.91
C ARG A 383 -3.53 -0.07 -21.21
N ALA A 384 -2.23 -0.08 -21.55
CA ALA A 384 -1.73 -0.78 -22.72
C ALA A 384 -2.06 -2.29 -22.66
N MET A 385 -2.01 -2.88 -21.45
CA MET A 385 -2.40 -4.28 -21.21
C MET A 385 -3.93 -4.53 -21.27
N GLY A 386 -4.74 -3.50 -21.46
CA GLY A 386 -6.20 -3.61 -21.60
C GLY A 386 -7.00 -3.51 -20.29
N PHE A 387 -6.36 -3.15 -19.16
CA PHE A 387 -7.10 -2.89 -17.93
C PHE A 387 -7.83 -1.54 -17.97
N PRO A 388 -9.10 -1.46 -17.54
CA PRO A 388 -9.75 -0.18 -17.34
C PRO A 388 -9.14 0.56 -16.13
N THR A 389 -9.16 1.89 -16.14
CA THR A 389 -8.59 2.74 -15.08
C THR A 389 -9.14 2.41 -13.69
N THR A 390 -10.43 2.04 -13.60
CA THR A 390 -11.10 1.64 -12.36
C THR A 390 -10.52 0.38 -11.71
N MET A 391 -9.69 -0.39 -12.42
CA MET A 391 -8.97 -1.55 -11.88
C MET A 391 -7.60 -1.21 -11.30
N PHE A 392 -7.05 -0.02 -11.52
CA PHE A 392 -5.64 0.25 -11.18
C PHE A 392 -5.37 0.16 -9.68
N THR A 393 -6.22 0.79 -8.86
CA THR A 393 -6.11 0.66 -7.40
C THR A 393 -6.42 -0.77 -6.91
N VAL A 394 -7.23 -1.55 -7.65
CA VAL A 394 -7.45 -2.97 -7.34
C VAL A 394 -6.17 -3.78 -7.54
N LEU A 395 -5.46 -3.56 -8.65
CA LEU A 395 -4.19 -4.20 -8.94
C LEU A 395 -3.12 -3.82 -7.91
N PHE A 396 -3.12 -2.55 -7.49
CA PHE A 396 -2.30 -2.09 -6.39
C PHE A 396 -2.67 -2.85 -5.09
N ALA A 397 -3.95 -2.98 -4.75
CA ALA A 397 -4.37 -3.74 -3.56
C ALA A 397 -3.97 -5.22 -3.61
N VAL A 398 -4.01 -5.86 -4.79
CA VAL A 398 -3.53 -7.24 -4.99
C VAL A 398 -2.05 -7.35 -4.60
N ALA A 399 -1.21 -6.48 -5.16
CA ALA A 399 0.21 -6.44 -4.86
C ALA A 399 0.48 -6.13 -3.38
N ARG A 400 -0.13 -5.06 -2.87
CA ARG A 400 0.12 -4.51 -1.53
C ARG A 400 -0.33 -5.43 -0.40
N THR A 401 -1.22 -6.39 -0.69
CA THR A 401 -1.74 -7.34 0.29
C THR A 401 -0.60 -8.04 1.04
N VAL A 402 0.47 -8.46 0.37
CA VAL A 402 1.56 -9.16 1.08
C VAL A 402 2.31 -8.25 2.05
N GLY A 403 2.55 -6.99 1.68
CA GLY A 403 3.11 -5.98 2.58
C GLY A 403 2.22 -5.76 3.80
N TRP A 404 0.91 -5.57 3.60
CA TRP A 404 -0.04 -5.46 4.72
C TRP A 404 -0.03 -6.66 5.65
N ILE A 405 0.02 -7.88 5.11
CA ILE A 405 0.08 -9.11 5.91
C ILE A 405 1.39 -9.20 6.69
N ALA A 406 2.53 -8.90 6.05
CA ALA A 406 3.83 -8.90 6.72
C ALA A 406 3.86 -7.88 7.88
N GLN A 407 3.35 -6.68 7.63
CA GLN A 407 3.28 -5.59 8.61
C GLN A 407 2.31 -5.92 9.76
N TRP A 408 1.16 -6.53 9.46
CA TRP A 408 0.22 -7.05 10.46
C TRP A 408 0.84 -8.18 11.30
N LYS A 409 1.51 -9.14 10.65
CA LYS A 409 2.17 -10.27 11.31
C LYS A 409 3.27 -9.79 12.25
N GLU A 410 4.13 -8.88 11.80
CA GLU A 410 5.18 -8.28 12.64
C GLU A 410 4.58 -7.55 13.85
N MET A 411 3.47 -6.83 13.68
CA MET A 411 2.79 -6.13 14.77
C MET A 411 2.16 -7.10 15.79
N ILE A 412 1.48 -8.16 15.33
CA ILE A 412 0.83 -9.13 16.23
C ILE A 412 1.85 -10.01 16.97
N GLU A 413 3.02 -10.26 16.36
CA GLU A 413 4.08 -11.07 16.96
C GLU A 413 5.02 -10.27 17.86
N ASP A 414 4.90 -8.94 17.89
CA ASP A 414 5.68 -8.07 18.76
C ASP A 414 5.27 -8.24 20.24
N PRO A 415 6.17 -8.69 21.14
CA PRO A 415 5.88 -8.81 22.57
C PRO A 415 5.56 -7.48 23.25
N ALA A 416 5.96 -6.35 22.66
CA ALA A 416 5.67 -5.01 23.16
C ALA A 416 4.34 -4.45 22.63
N GLN A 417 3.62 -5.22 21.79
CA GLN A 417 2.37 -4.79 21.17
C GLN A 417 1.35 -4.29 22.20
N LYS A 418 0.72 -3.17 21.86
CA LYS A 418 -0.41 -2.57 22.59
C LYS A 418 -1.44 -2.06 21.61
N ILE A 419 -2.69 -1.98 22.06
CA ILE A 419 -3.77 -1.36 21.29
C ILE A 419 -3.42 0.09 20.92
N GLY A 420 -3.51 0.42 19.64
CA GLY A 420 -3.33 1.79 19.16
C GLY A 420 -4.48 2.68 19.61
N ARG A 421 -4.18 3.67 20.45
CA ARG A 421 -5.18 4.58 21.03
C ARG A 421 -4.63 6.00 21.21
N PRO A 422 -4.54 6.79 20.12
CA PRO A 422 -4.00 8.14 20.16
C PRO A 422 -4.83 9.10 21.03
N ARG A 423 -4.24 10.24 21.37
CA ARG A 423 -4.88 11.33 22.13
C ARG A 423 -5.30 12.48 21.23
N GLN A 424 -6.02 13.44 21.80
CA GLN A 424 -6.50 14.63 21.11
C GLN A 424 -6.21 15.88 21.92
N LEU A 425 -6.09 17.01 21.23
CA LEU A 425 -6.21 18.35 21.80
C LEU A 425 -7.69 18.75 21.74
N TYR A 426 -8.37 18.79 22.89
CA TYR A 426 -9.79 19.17 22.95
C TYR A 426 -9.94 20.70 22.91
N THR A 427 -10.57 21.21 21.85
CA THR A 427 -10.87 22.64 21.66
C THR A 427 -12.39 22.90 21.54
N GLY A 428 -13.20 21.94 22.00
CA GLY A 428 -14.66 22.08 22.06
C GLY A 428 -15.13 22.90 23.26
N ALA A 429 -16.45 23.05 23.41
CA ALA A 429 -17.03 23.73 24.55
C ALA A 429 -16.65 23.03 25.87
N GLU A 430 -16.39 23.81 26.91
CA GLU A 430 -16.25 23.27 28.26
C GLU A 430 -17.57 22.66 28.77
N ARG A 431 -17.56 22.19 30.02
CA ARG A 431 -18.77 21.70 30.68
C ARG A 431 -19.86 22.76 30.61
N ARG A 432 -21.00 22.40 30.02
CA ARG A 432 -22.23 23.20 29.97
C ARG A 432 -23.41 22.33 30.35
N ASP A 433 -24.36 22.91 31.07
CA ASP A 433 -25.54 22.17 31.52
C ASP A 433 -26.46 21.86 30.34
N TYR A 434 -27.06 20.67 30.39
CA TYR A 434 -28.03 20.26 29.39
C TYR A 434 -29.29 21.12 29.49
N VAL A 435 -29.65 21.80 28.40
CA VAL A 435 -30.91 22.54 28.30
C VAL A 435 -31.93 21.67 27.55
N PRO A 436 -33.02 21.24 28.21
CA PRO A 436 -34.12 20.52 27.55
C PRO A 436 -34.61 21.29 26.32
N ILE A 437 -35.05 20.56 25.29
CA ILE A 437 -35.42 21.17 24.00
C ILE A 437 -36.42 22.32 24.14
N SER A 438 -37.38 22.20 25.06
CA SER A 438 -38.39 23.22 25.37
C SER A 438 -37.86 24.49 26.03
N ARG A 439 -36.60 24.51 26.46
CA ARG A 439 -35.94 25.63 27.15
C ARG A 439 -34.76 26.19 26.37
N ARG A 440 -34.49 25.70 25.17
CA ARG A 440 -33.43 26.23 24.30
C ARG A 440 -33.90 27.56 23.73
N LYS A 441 -33.08 28.61 23.85
CA LYS A 441 -33.35 29.90 23.22
C LYS A 441 -33.26 29.74 21.70
N SER A 442 -34.20 30.37 21.00
CA SER A 442 -34.23 30.48 19.53
C SER A 442 -33.04 31.25 19.00
#